data_AF-A0A2H0VZN9-F1
#
_entry.id   AF-A0A2H0VZN9-F1
#
_cell.length_a   1.000
_cell.length_b   1.000
_cell.length_c   1.000
_cell.angle_alpha   90.00
_cell.angle_beta   90.00
_cell.angle_gamma   90.00
#
_symmetry.space_group_name_H-M   'P 1'
#
loop_
_entity.id
_entity.type
_entity.pdbx_description
1 polymer ?
#
loop_
_entity_poly.entity_id
_entity_poly.type
_entity_poly.pdbx_seq_one_letter_code
_entity_poly.pdbx_strand_id
1 'polypeptide(L)' 'MKVVLIFLLGVAILIGAIILNVLASYSGLLSWFEFLKNPQKAGVASYVWLFIIYPLGLGLIAYFAYKLLNLS' A
#
# COMPACT_ATOMS: atom_id res chain seq x y z
N MET A 1 -19.96 -16.85 -3.45
CA MET A 1 -19.86 -15.44 -3.92
C MET A 1 -19.06 -14.53 -2.97
N LYS A 2 -19.11 -14.68 -1.64
CA LYS A 2 -18.29 -13.86 -0.70
C LYS A 2 -16.77 -14.00 -0.87
N VAL A 3 -16.27 -15.23 -1.09
CA VAL A 3 -14.83 -15.50 -1.29
C VAL A 3 -14.28 -14.77 -2.52
N VAL A 4 -15.05 -14.72 -3.61
CA VAL A 4 -14.66 -13.99 -4.84
C VAL A 4 -14.52 -12.49 -4.56
N LEU A 5 -15.43 -11.90 -3.77
CA LEU A 5 -15.35 -10.48 -3.42
C LEU A 5 -14.14 -10.18 -2.52
N ILE A 6 -13.82 -11.06 -1.56
CA ILE A 6 -12.62 -10.94 -0.73
C ILE A 6 -11.36 -11.06 -1.59
N PHE A 7 -11.34 -12.00 -2.55
CA PHE A 7 -10.24 -12.13 -3.50
C PHE A 7 -10.06 -10.85 -4.33
N LEU A 8 -11.14 -10.28 -4.87
CA LEU A 8 -11.09 -9.03 -5.64
C LEU A 8 -10.62 -7.84 -4.79
N LEU A 9 -11.03 -7.77 -3.51
CA LEU A 9 -10.52 -6.77 -2.58
C LEU A 9 -9.00 -6.92 -2.37
N GLY A 10 -8.53 -8.15 -2.20
CA GLY A 10 -7.10 -8.47 -2.11
C GLY A 10 -6.33 -8.06 -3.38
N VAL A 11 -6.89 -8.31 -4.56
CA VAL A 11 -6.30 -7.88 -5.84
C VAL A 11 -6.21 -6.35 -5.91
N ALA A 12 -7.26 -5.62 -5.50
CA ALA A 12 -7.24 -4.16 -5.49
C ALA A 12 -6.17 -3.60 -4.55
N ILE A 13 -6.04 -4.16 -3.35
CA ILE A 13 -4.99 -3.81 -2.38
C ILE A 13 -3.60 -4.10 -2.97
N LEU A 14 -3.43 -5.24 -3.64
CA LEU A 14 -2.15 -5.61 -4.27
C LEU A 14 -1.75 -4.61 -5.37
N ILE A 15 -2.68 -4.26 -6.27
CA ILE A 15 -2.44 -3.26 -7.32
C ILE A 15 -2.08 -1.91 -6.68
N GLY A 16 -2.82 -1.51 -5.64
CA GLY A 16 -2.54 -0.30 -4.89
C GLY A 16 -1.16 -0.29 -4.24
N ALA A 17 -0.74 -1.40 -3.63
CA ALA A 17 0.59 -1.55 -3.04
C ALA A 17 1.71 -1.43 -4.09
N ILE A 18 1.49 -1.97 -5.29
CA ILE A 18 2.43 -1.82 -6.42
C ILE A 18 2.56 -0.34 -6.80
N ILE A 19 1.45 0.39 -6.94
CA ILE A 19 1.46 1.83 -7.25
C ILE A 19 2.21 2.61 -6.16
N LEU A 20 1.94 2.34 -4.88
CA LEU A 20 2.65 3.00 -3.78
C LEU A 20 4.16 2.70 -3.80
N ASN A 21 4.57 1.46 -4.11
CA ASN A 21 6.00 1.14 -4.23
C ASN A 21 6.65 1.87 -5.40
N VAL A 22 5.95 2.03 -6.52
CA VAL A 22 6.43 2.82 -7.67
C VAL A 22 6.57 4.29 -7.27
N LEU A 23 5.60 4.88 -6.58
CA LEU A 23 5.67 6.26 -6.07
C LEU A 23 6.83 6.47 -5.08
N ALA A 24 7.10 5.49 -4.22
CA ALA A 24 8.24 5.51 -3.32
C ALA A 24 9.56 5.60 -4.09
N SER A 25 9.72 4.75 -5.11
CA SER A 25 10.91 4.72 -5.98
C SER A 25 11.13 6.06 -6.70
N TYR A 26 10.09 6.65 -7.28
CA TYR A 26 10.18 7.97 -7.92
C TYR A 26 10.53 9.10 -6.95
N SER A 27 10.15 8.97 -5.69
CA SER A 27 10.37 9.99 -4.66
C SER A 27 11.69 9.80 -3.89
N GLY A 28 12.49 8.78 -4.23
CA GLY A 28 13.71 8.41 -3.49
C GLY A 28 13.44 7.88 -2.08
N LEU A 29 12.21 7.45 -1.81
CA LEU A 29 11.77 6.88 -0.53
C LEU A 29 11.93 5.36 -0.56
N LEU A 30 12.15 4.76 0.61
CA LEU A 30 12.28 3.31 0.71
C LEU A 30 10.92 2.63 0.58
N SER A 31 10.89 1.55 -0.18
CA SER A 31 9.81 0.56 -0.12
C SER A 31 9.92 -0.32 1.14
N TRP A 32 8.84 -1.02 1.50
CA TRP A 32 8.87 -1.99 2.62
C TRP A 32 9.94 -3.06 2.44
N PHE A 33 10.13 -3.55 1.22
CA PHE A 33 11.15 -4.57 0.93
C PHE A 33 12.57 -4.05 1.20
N GLU A 34 12.87 -2.83 0.75
CA GLU A 34 14.19 -2.22 0.96
C GLU A 34 14.42 -1.85 2.43
N PHE A 35 13.38 -1.36 3.11
CA PHE A 35 13.42 -1.06 4.53
C PHE A 35 13.72 -2.31 5.36
N LEU A 36 13.04 -3.44 5.08
CA LEU A 36 13.30 -4.70 5.80
C LEU A 36 14.71 -5.23 5.54
N LYS A 37 15.26 -5.00 4.34
CA LYS A 37 16.61 -5.44 3.98
C LYS A 37 17.70 -4.58 4.62
N ASN A 38 17.48 -3.28 4.75
CA ASN A 38 18.46 -2.34 5.29
C ASN A 38 17.78 -1.15 5.99
N PRO A 39 17.23 -1.33 7.20
CA PRO A 39 16.47 -0.28 7.88
C PRO A 39 17.35 0.92 8.27
N GLN A 40 18.67 0.73 8.39
CA GLN A 40 19.61 1.81 8.70
C GLN A 40 19.75 2.86 7.57
N LYS A 41 19.31 2.54 6.34
CA LYS A 41 19.27 3.50 5.23
C LYS A 41 18.03 4.40 5.27
N ALA A 42 17.09 4.16 6.18
CA ALA A 42 15.85 4.92 6.27
C ALA A 42 16.09 6.28 6.92
N GLY A 43 15.91 7.35 6.14
CA GLY A 43 15.74 8.69 6.68
C GLY A 43 14.36 8.88 7.31
N VAL A 44 14.18 9.99 8.04
CA VAL A 44 12.90 10.37 8.67
C VAL A 44 11.74 10.37 7.67
N ALA A 45 11.98 10.87 6.44
CA ALA A 45 10.98 10.87 5.38
C ALA A 45 10.51 9.45 5.00
N SER A 46 11.43 8.47 4.95
CA SER A 46 11.08 7.07 4.69
C SER A 46 10.28 6.45 5.83
N TYR A 47 10.53 6.83 7.08
CA TYR A 47 9.70 6.40 8.21
C TYR A 47 8.28 6.97 8.14
N VAL A 48 8.14 8.27 7.87
CA VAL A 48 6.82 8.90 7.68
C VAL A 48 6.09 8.25 6.51
N TRP A 49 6.80 7.99 5.40
CA TRP A 49 6.25 7.30 4.25
C TRP A 49 5.73 5.91 4.62
N LEU A 50 6.56 5.05 5.21
CA LEU A 50 6.22 3.64 5.46
C LEU A 50 5.18 3.44 6.55
N PHE A 51 5.20 4.26 7.60
CA PHE A 51 4.35 4.04 8.79
C PHE A 51 3.11 4.92 8.83
N ILE A 52 3.05 5.99 8.03
CA ILE A 52 1.90 6.90 8.00
C ILE A 52 1.29 6.92 6.60
N ILE A 53 2.05 7.34 5.59
CA ILE A 53 1.49 7.57 4.24
C ILE A 53 1.10 6.26 3.56
N TYR A 54 1.92 5.21 3.68
CA TYR A 54 1.70 3.92 3.04
C TYR A 54 0.44 3.21 3.61
N PRO A 55 0.25 3.08 4.94
CA PRO A 55 -0.98 2.51 5.50
C PRO A 55 -2.22 3.34 5.16
N LEU A 56 -2.12 4.68 5.15
CA LEU A 56 -3.23 5.54 4.72
C LEU A 56 -3.59 5.30 3.25
N GLY A 57 -2.59 5.20 2.37
CA GLY A 57 -2.80 4.88 0.95
C GLY A 57 -3.49 3.54 0.75
N LEU A 58 -3.00 2.48 1.42
CA LEU A 58 -3.65 1.17 1.38
C LEU A 58 -5.08 1.20 1.94
N GLY A 59 -5.31 1.94 3.03
CA GLY A 59 -6.64 2.12 3.61
C GLY A 59 -7.60 2.81 2.65
N LEU A 60 -7.15 3.85 1.94
CA LEU A 60 -7.93 4.51 0.89
C LEU A 60 -8.27 3.55 -0.26
N ILE A 61 -7.28 2.81 -0.75
CA ILE A 61 -7.49 1.80 -1.81
C ILE A 61 -8.50 0.75 -1.36
N ALA A 62 -8.37 0.24 -0.14
CA ALA A 62 -9.29 -0.74 0.44
C ALA A 62 -10.71 -0.16 0.57
N TYR A 63 -10.86 1.09 1.03
CA TYR A 63 -12.16 1.76 1.14
C TYR A 63 -12.83 1.92 -0.24
N PHE A 64 -12.10 2.42 -1.24
CA PHE A 64 -12.64 2.58 -2.59
C PHE A 64 -12.99 1.23 -3.23
N ALA A 65 -12.14 0.23 -3.08
CA ALA A 65 -12.40 -1.12 -3.60
C ALA A 65 -13.62 -1.75 -2.91
N TYR A 66 -13.74 -1.62 -1.59
CA TYR A 66 -14.88 -2.11 -0.83
C TYR A 66 -16.19 -1.47 -1.30
N LYS A 67 -16.17 -0.14 -1.48
CA LYS A 67 -17.33 0.61 -2.00
C LYS A 67 -17.67 0.24 -3.45
N LEU A 68 -16.67 0.07 -4.32
CA LEU A 68 -16.85 -0.31 -5.72
C LEU A 68 -17.45 -1.71 -5.85
N LEU A 69 -17.01 -2.65 -5.01
CA LEU A 69 -17.51 -4.02 -4.97
C LEU A 69 -18.90 -4.12 -4.32
N ASN A 70 -19.50 -2.99 -3.94
CA ASN A 70 -20.84 -2.90 -3.33
C ASN A 70 -20.98 -3.84 -2.12
N LEU A 71 -19.90 -3.96 -1.34
CA LEU A 71 -19.88 -4.77 -0.12
C LEU A 71 -20.63 -4.09 1.06
N SER A 72 -21.29 -2.96 0.82
CA SER A 72 -22.11 -2.20 1.77
C SER A 72 -23.45 -2.85 2.08
#